data_AF-A0A8X7ZML5-F1
#
_entry.id   AF-A0A8X7ZML5-F1
#
_cell.length_a   1.000
_cell.length_b   1.000
_cell.length_c   1.000
_cell.angle_alpha   90.00
_cell.angle_beta   90.00
_cell.angle_gamma   90.00
#
_symmetry.space_group_name_H-M   'P 1'
#
loop_
_entity.id
_entity.type
_entity.pdbx_description
1 polymer ?
#
loop_
_entity_poly.entity_id
_entity_poly.type
_entity_poly.pdbx_seq_one_letter_code
_entity_poly.pdbx_strand_id
1 'polypeptide(L)'
;MAGVSQMKIVNGAAGYVLEDVPHLTDYIPHLPTYPNQLQDNPAYAGVKQYFVNVDDTVAQKIVVHNSSPRGTHFRRAGPRQKVYFKSDDVRACIVTCGGLCPGLNTVIREIVCGLYHMYGVTKVLGIDGGYRGFYAKNTINLTPKVVDDIHKRGGTILGTSRGGHDTSKIVDSIQDRGINQVYIIGGDGTQKGAAVIYEEIRRRGLNVAVAGIPKTIDNDIPVIDRSFGFDTAVEEAQRAINAAHVEAGSFENGIGIVKLMGRHSGFIAMHATLASRDVDCCLIPESPFYLEGKGGLFEFIKRRLKENGHMVIVVAEGAGQDLLAKYLQSMNQQDASGNNLLQDVGLWISHKINDHFARVQKMAITLKYIDPTYMIRAVPGNASDNVYCSLLAQSAVHGAMAGYTGFTVGPVNGRHSYIPFERINERQNQVVITDRMWARLLSSTNQPSFISPRVVAESKKKQYKPPTQLLDGDRCENNH
;
A
#
# COMPACT_ATOMS: atom_id res chain seq x y z
N MET A 1 -16.58 -8.73 22.72
CA MET A 1 -16.14 -9.22 21.40
C MET A 1 -17.28 -8.97 20.43
N ALA A 2 -17.26 -7.84 19.72
CA ALA A 2 -18.23 -7.55 18.67
C ALA A 2 -17.86 -8.41 17.45
N GLY A 3 -18.83 -9.14 16.89
CA GLY A 3 -18.61 -10.04 15.78
C GLY A 3 -18.01 -9.30 14.60
N VAL A 4 -16.86 -9.78 14.11
CA VAL A 4 -16.29 -9.34 12.83
C VAL A 4 -17.37 -9.58 11.76
N SER A 5 -17.72 -8.56 10.98
CA SER A 5 -18.65 -8.74 9.86
C SER A 5 -18.13 -9.84 8.96
N GLN A 6 -19.01 -10.80 8.64
CA GLN A 6 -18.66 -11.89 7.75
C GLN A 6 -18.57 -11.32 6.34
N MET A 7 -17.44 -11.57 5.66
CA MET A 7 -17.21 -11.11 4.30
C MET A 7 -18.35 -11.58 3.38
N LYS A 8 -18.85 -10.67 2.53
CA LYS A 8 -19.94 -10.96 1.59
C LYS A 8 -19.39 -11.80 0.44
N ILE A 9 -19.64 -13.11 0.49
CA ILE A 9 -19.16 -14.07 -0.52
C ILE A 9 -20.32 -14.53 -1.40
N VAL A 10 -20.14 -14.42 -2.72
CA VAL A 10 -21.08 -14.96 -3.71
C VAL A 10 -20.38 -16.05 -4.52
N ASN A 11 -20.87 -17.29 -4.40
CA ASN A 11 -20.35 -18.43 -5.16
C ASN A 11 -21.06 -18.56 -6.51
N GLY A 12 -20.32 -19.03 -7.51
CA GLY A 12 -20.85 -19.31 -8.85
C GLY A 12 -20.26 -20.59 -9.45
N ALA A 13 -20.64 -20.86 -10.69
CA ALA A 13 -20.21 -22.07 -11.40
C ALA A 13 -18.68 -22.15 -11.58
N ALA A 14 -18.16 -23.37 -11.69
CA ALA A 14 -16.74 -23.66 -11.94
C ALA A 14 -15.78 -23.04 -10.90
N GLY A 15 -16.16 -23.03 -9.63
CA GLY A 15 -15.35 -22.50 -8.54
C GLY A 15 -15.15 -20.98 -8.59
N TYR A 16 -16.11 -20.26 -9.18
CA TYR A 16 -16.16 -18.80 -9.13
C TYR A 16 -16.53 -18.35 -7.72
N VAL A 17 -15.75 -17.42 -7.17
CA VAL A 17 -15.99 -16.81 -5.86
C VAL A 17 -15.86 -15.30 -6.01
N LEU A 18 -16.94 -14.56 -5.76
CA LEU A 18 -16.89 -13.11 -5.65
C LEU A 18 -16.76 -12.74 -4.18
N GLU A 19 -15.60 -12.20 -3.81
CA GLU A 19 -15.40 -11.48 -2.54
C GLU A 19 -15.98 -10.08 -2.75
N ASP A 20 -17.28 -9.94 -2.46
CA ASP A 20 -18.05 -8.75 -2.76
C ASP A 20 -17.91 -7.69 -1.66
N VAL A 21 -18.22 -6.46 -2.03
CA VAL A 21 -18.27 -5.32 -1.10
C VAL A 21 -19.69 -5.11 -0.58
N PRO A 22 -19.84 -4.67 0.69
CA PRO A 22 -21.13 -4.31 1.23
C PRO A 22 -21.81 -3.17 0.46
N HIS A 23 -23.13 -3.16 0.52
CA HIS A 23 -23.98 -2.13 -0.05
C HIS A 23 -24.95 -1.61 1.01
N LEU A 24 -25.34 -0.33 0.98
CA LEU A 24 -26.24 0.26 1.97
C LEU A 24 -27.58 -0.50 2.07
N THR A 25 -28.07 -1.03 0.95
CA THR A 25 -29.29 -1.85 0.91
C THR A 25 -29.18 -3.18 1.64
N ASP A 26 -27.97 -3.62 2.00
CA ASP A 26 -27.77 -4.85 2.77
C ASP A 26 -28.28 -4.69 4.22
N TYR A 27 -28.40 -3.45 4.72
CA TYR A 27 -28.88 -3.17 6.09
C TYR A 27 -29.85 -1.99 6.21
N ILE A 28 -30.12 -1.23 5.14
CA ILE A 28 -31.15 -0.18 5.07
C ILE A 28 -32.16 -0.55 3.99
N PRO A 29 -33.36 -1.04 4.38
CA PRO A 29 -34.36 -1.46 3.40
C PRO A 29 -34.97 -0.25 2.68
N HIS A 30 -35.41 -0.47 1.43
CA HIS A 30 -36.18 0.50 0.63
C HIS A 30 -35.49 1.86 0.37
N LEU A 31 -34.16 1.90 0.28
CA LEU A 31 -33.45 3.11 -0.12
C LEU A 31 -33.89 3.57 -1.53
N PRO A 32 -34.19 4.87 -1.72
CA PRO A 32 -34.50 5.41 -3.03
C PRO A 32 -33.29 5.35 -3.95
N THR A 33 -33.56 5.21 -5.25
CA THR A 33 -32.52 5.25 -6.30
C THR A 33 -32.80 6.41 -7.24
N TYR A 34 -31.73 6.99 -7.78
CA TYR A 34 -31.79 8.13 -8.69
C TYR A 34 -31.00 7.81 -9.96
N PRO A 35 -31.38 8.35 -11.13
CA PRO A 35 -30.54 8.26 -12.32
C PRO A 35 -29.19 8.94 -12.06
N ASN A 36 -28.11 8.35 -12.55
CA ASN A 36 -26.79 8.93 -12.40
C ASN A 36 -26.60 10.11 -13.37
N GLN A 37 -26.25 11.28 -12.83
CA GLN A 37 -26.03 12.53 -13.56
C GLN A 37 -24.92 12.45 -14.63
N LEU A 38 -24.04 11.46 -14.54
CA LEU A 38 -23.05 11.19 -15.57
C LEU A 38 -23.68 10.86 -16.94
N GLN A 39 -24.96 10.47 -17.00
CA GLN A 39 -25.70 10.32 -18.26
C GLN A 39 -25.69 11.60 -19.10
N ASP A 40 -25.72 12.76 -18.43
CA ASP A 40 -25.81 14.07 -19.07
C ASP A 40 -24.43 14.76 -19.18
N ASN A 41 -23.35 14.09 -18.75
CA ASN A 41 -22.01 14.68 -18.73
C ASN A 41 -21.35 14.64 -20.13
N PRO A 42 -20.98 15.80 -20.72
CA PRO A 42 -20.40 15.84 -22.08
C PRO A 42 -19.12 15.05 -22.24
N ALA A 43 -18.30 14.92 -21.18
CA ALA A 43 -17.06 14.16 -21.23
C ALA A 43 -17.29 12.64 -21.40
N TYR A 44 -18.49 12.16 -21.05
CA TYR A 44 -18.88 10.76 -21.16
C TYR A 44 -19.78 10.47 -22.37
N ALA A 45 -20.26 11.51 -23.07
CA ALA A 45 -21.17 11.39 -24.22
C ALA A 45 -20.58 10.60 -25.40
N GLY A 46 -19.25 10.54 -25.53
CA GLY A 46 -18.55 9.76 -26.58
C GLY A 46 -18.25 8.30 -26.22
N VAL A 47 -18.56 7.84 -24.99
CA VAL A 47 -18.18 6.51 -24.51
C VAL A 47 -19.26 5.47 -24.82
N LYS A 48 -18.95 4.49 -25.68
CA LYS A 48 -19.90 3.43 -26.12
C LYS A 48 -20.53 2.63 -24.98
N GLN A 49 -19.79 2.42 -23.88
CA GLN A 49 -20.28 1.74 -22.68
C GLN A 49 -19.77 2.50 -21.44
N TYR A 50 -20.54 3.52 -21.07
CA TYR A 50 -20.17 4.52 -20.06
C TYR A 50 -20.38 4.04 -18.62
N PHE A 51 -21.33 3.13 -18.38
CA PHE A 51 -21.57 2.51 -17.08
C PHE A 51 -21.03 1.09 -16.98
N VAL A 52 -20.51 0.77 -15.80
CA VAL A 52 -20.07 -0.57 -15.44
C VAL A 52 -21.29 -1.41 -15.07
N ASN A 53 -21.39 -2.61 -15.63
CA ASN A 53 -22.46 -3.54 -15.28
C ASN A 53 -22.31 -3.94 -13.81
N VAL A 54 -23.43 -4.14 -13.10
CA VAL A 54 -23.39 -4.63 -11.73
C VAL A 54 -22.62 -5.95 -11.66
N ASP A 55 -22.77 -6.84 -12.63
CA ASP A 55 -22.14 -8.17 -12.64
C ASP A 55 -20.69 -8.18 -13.16
N ASP A 56 -20.13 -7.03 -13.55
CA ASP A 56 -18.73 -6.96 -13.97
C ASP A 56 -17.81 -7.26 -12.79
N THR A 57 -16.99 -8.31 -12.93
CA THR A 57 -15.98 -8.68 -11.94
C THR A 57 -14.60 -8.84 -12.54
N VAL A 58 -13.59 -8.63 -11.70
CA VAL A 58 -12.17 -8.66 -12.05
C VAL A 58 -11.54 -9.85 -11.33
N ALA A 59 -10.96 -10.76 -12.10
CA ALA A 59 -10.30 -11.94 -11.56
C ALA A 59 -9.04 -11.56 -10.79
N GLN A 60 -8.84 -12.17 -9.62
CA GLN A 60 -7.60 -12.02 -8.85
C GLN A 60 -6.43 -12.76 -9.53
N LYS A 61 -6.70 -13.95 -10.06
CA LYS A 61 -5.70 -14.79 -10.72
C LYS A 61 -6.05 -14.93 -12.20
N ILE A 62 -5.22 -14.33 -13.05
CA ILE A 62 -5.41 -14.36 -14.52
C ILE A 62 -4.55 -15.42 -15.22
N VAL A 63 -3.58 -16.00 -14.52
CA VAL A 63 -2.77 -17.12 -15.04
C VAL A 63 -3.29 -18.41 -14.42
N VAL A 64 -4.02 -19.21 -15.21
CA VAL A 64 -4.69 -20.43 -14.75
C VAL A 64 -4.50 -21.58 -15.76
N HIS A 65 -4.70 -22.82 -15.31
CA HIS A 65 -4.79 -23.98 -16.21
C HIS A 65 -6.24 -24.19 -16.66
N ASN A 66 -6.43 -24.90 -17.78
CA ASN A 66 -7.76 -25.19 -18.34
C ASN A 66 -8.73 -25.86 -17.34
N SER A 67 -8.22 -26.67 -16.42
CA SER A 67 -8.99 -27.38 -15.39
C SER A 67 -9.03 -26.66 -14.04
N SER A 68 -8.38 -25.51 -13.91
CA SER A 68 -8.37 -24.76 -12.64
C SER A 68 -9.73 -24.11 -12.38
N PRO A 69 -10.15 -24.02 -11.11
CA PRO A 69 -11.32 -23.22 -10.76
C PRO A 69 -11.09 -21.76 -11.15
N ARG A 70 -12.18 -21.04 -11.45
CA ARG A 70 -12.14 -19.60 -11.78
C ARG A 70 -11.55 -18.77 -10.63
N GLY A 71 -11.78 -19.20 -9.40
CA GLY A 71 -11.17 -18.61 -8.20
C GLY A 71 -11.84 -17.30 -7.80
N THR A 72 -11.09 -16.51 -7.04
CA THR A 72 -11.55 -15.24 -6.46
C THR A 72 -11.63 -14.12 -7.49
N HIS A 73 -12.73 -13.38 -7.43
CA HIS A 73 -13.02 -12.19 -8.20
C HIS A 73 -13.42 -11.04 -7.27
N PHE A 74 -13.23 -9.82 -7.74
CA PHE A 74 -13.65 -8.58 -7.08
C PHE A 74 -14.58 -7.79 -7.97
N ARG A 75 -15.49 -7.02 -7.38
CA ARG A 75 -16.43 -6.21 -8.17
C ARG A 75 -15.69 -5.09 -8.90
N ARG A 76 -15.96 -4.91 -10.19
CA ARG A 76 -15.32 -3.85 -10.99
C ARG A 76 -15.75 -2.46 -10.52
N ALA A 77 -14.78 -1.58 -10.29
CA ALA A 77 -15.04 -0.20 -9.91
C ALA A 77 -15.50 0.64 -11.11
N GLY A 78 -16.28 1.68 -10.84
CA GLY A 78 -16.73 2.63 -11.86
C GLY A 78 -18.19 3.09 -11.67
N PRO A 79 -18.66 4.00 -12.54
CA PRO A 79 -19.99 4.58 -12.40
C PRO A 79 -21.09 3.54 -12.68
N ARG A 80 -22.18 3.63 -11.93
CA ARG A 80 -23.39 2.81 -12.09
C ARG A 80 -24.52 3.63 -12.71
N GLN A 81 -25.46 2.96 -13.38
CA GLN A 81 -26.65 3.62 -13.95
C GLN A 81 -27.50 4.36 -12.93
N LYS A 82 -27.60 3.79 -11.73
CA LYS A 82 -28.36 4.34 -10.62
C LYS A 82 -27.42 4.65 -9.45
N VAL A 83 -27.72 5.74 -8.76
CA VAL A 83 -27.05 6.17 -7.52
C VAL A 83 -28.05 6.16 -6.36
N TYR A 84 -27.53 6.10 -5.13
CA TYR A 84 -28.33 6.04 -3.91
C TYR A 84 -28.27 7.35 -3.11
N PHE A 85 -27.52 8.33 -3.61
CA PHE A 85 -27.44 9.68 -3.06
C PHE A 85 -27.86 10.70 -4.10
N LYS A 86 -28.71 11.64 -3.70
CA LYS A 86 -29.00 12.85 -4.46
C LYS A 86 -27.96 13.91 -4.11
N SER A 87 -27.42 14.60 -5.12
CA SER A 87 -26.30 15.53 -4.99
C SER A 87 -26.47 16.59 -3.91
N ASP A 88 -27.66 17.21 -3.83
CA ASP A 88 -27.96 18.27 -2.87
C ASP A 88 -27.94 17.81 -1.41
N ASP A 89 -28.20 16.50 -1.21
CA ASP A 89 -28.29 15.85 0.09
C ASP A 89 -26.94 15.30 0.54
N VAL A 90 -25.96 15.16 -0.37
CA VAL A 90 -24.62 14.68 -0.01
C VAL A 90 -23.91 15.72 0.85
N ARG A 91 -23.36 15.24 1.96
CA ARG A 91 -22.35 15.92 2.78
C ARG A 91 -21.18 14.97 2.95
N ALA A 92 -20.14 15.20 2.16
CA ALA A 92 -18.95 14.36 2.14
C ALA A 92 -17.90 14.90 3.13
N CYS A 93 -17.11 13.99 3.71
CA CYS A 93 -15.87 14.35 4.38
C CYS A 93 -14.67 13.55 3.88
N ILE A 94 -13.50 14.16 3.92
CA ILE A 94 -12.21 13.57 3.52
C ILE A 94 -11.25 13.70 4.71
N VAL A 95 -10.53 12.62 5.03
CA VAL A 95 -9.52 12.61 6.10
C VAL A 95 -8.23 11.92 5.61
N THR A 96 -7.07 12.49 5.94
CA THR A 96 -5.76 11.89 5.68
C THR A 96 -5.06 11.47 6.97
N CYS A 97 -4.71 10.20 7.12
CA CYS A 97 -4.08 9.63 8.32
C CYS A 97 -2.73 8.97 8.04
N GLY A 98 -1.87 8.91 9.06
CA GLY A 98 -0.58 8.21 9.03
C GLY A 98 0.58 9.03 8.44
N GLY A 99 1.57 8.34 7.88
CA GLY A 99 2.73 8.99 7.26
C GLY A 99 2.41 9.62 5.88
N LEU A 100 3.18 10.64 5.50
CA LEU A 100 3.08 11.26 4.18
C LEU A 100 3.41 10.27 3.05
N CYS A 101 2.83 10.53 1.89
CA CYS A 101 2.98 9.77 0.66
C CYS A 101 2.79 10.74 -0.53
N PRO A 102 3.61 10.69 -1.59
CA PRO A 102 3.34 11.43 -2.81
C PRO A 102 1.93 11.10 -3.35
N GLY A 103 1.21 12.10 -3.83
CA GLY A 103 -0.14 11.94 -4.38
C GLY A 103 -1.30 12.13 -3.40
N LEU A 104 -1.05 12.33 -2.10
CA LEU A 104 -2.10 12.62 -1.10
C LEU A 104 -3.00 13.80 -1.51
N ASN A 105 -2.38 14.93 -1.88
CA ASN A 105 -3.12 16.11 -2.36
C ASN A 105 -3.85 15.84 -3.69
N THR A 106 -3.28 15.00 -4.57
CA THR A 106 -3.94 14.60 -5.81
C THR A 106 -5.23 13.83 -5.50
N VAL A 107 -5.19 12.83 -4.60
CA VAL A 107 -6.40 12.11 -4.18
C VAL A 107 -7.46 13.06 -3.60
N ILE A 108 -7.08 13.98 -2.70
CA ILE A 108 -8.01 14.97 -2.13
C ILE A 108 -8.65 15.80 -3.25
N ARG A 109 -7.83 16.36 -4.14
CA ARG A 109 -8.31 17.17 -5.26
C ARG A 109 -9.30 16.41 -6.13
N GLU A 110 -8.96 15.18 -6.49
CA GLU A 110 -9.75 14.39 -7.44
C GLU A 110 -11.06 13.89 -6.81
N ILE A 111 -11.11 13.66 -5.50
CA ILE A 111 -12.38 13.41 -4.80
C ILE A 111 -13.26 14.66 -4.83
N VAL A 112 -12.72 15.83 -4.47
CA VAL A 112 -13.48 17.10 -4.46
C VAL A 112 -13.98 17.46 -5.86
N CYS A 113 -13.10 17.42 -6.85
CA CYS A 113 -13.44 17.69 -8.25
C CYS A 113 -14.42 16.65 -8.80
N GLY A 114 -14.25 15.37 -8.45
CA GLY A 114 -15.15 14.31 -8.89
C GLY A 114 -16.56 14.48 -8.32
N LEU A 115 -16.68 14.72 -7.02
CA LEU A 115 -17.94 15.03 -6.36
C LEU A 115 -18.63 16.26 -6.98
N TYR A 116 -17.87 17.33 -7.20
CA TYR A 116 -18.42 18.58 -7.72
C TYR A 116 -18.80 18.52 -9.20
N HIS A 117 -17.86 18.14 -10.08
CA HIS A 117 -18.04 18.22 -11.53
C HIS A 117 -18.79 17.04 -12.13
N MET A 118 -18.69 15.84 -11.55
CA MET A 118 -19.39 14.66 -12.06
C MET A 118 -20.77 14.45 -11.43
N TYR A 119 -20.92 14.88 -10.17
CA TYR A 119 -22.10 14.60 -9.36
C TYR A 119 -22.75 15.83 -8.74
N GLY A 120 -22.31 17.06 -9.05
CA GLY A 120 -22.96 18.27 -8.54
C GLY A 120 -22.93 18.46 -7.01
N VAL A 121 -22.10 17.70 -6.29
CA VAL A 121 -22.00 17.76 -4.83
C VAL A 121 -21.16 18.97 -4.42
N THR A 122 -21.75 19.85 -3.61
CA THR A 122 -21.12 21.13 -3.20
C THR A 122 -20.66 21.16 -1.75
N LYS A 123 -21.10 20.21 -0.92
CA LYS A 123 -20.84 20.17 0.53
C LYS A 123 -19.75 19.14 0.84
N VAL A 124 -18.49 19.55 0.75
CA VAL A 124 -17.32 18.68 1.05
C VAL A 124 -16.47 19.30 2.17
N LEU A 125 -16.20 18.50 3.20
CA LEU A 125 -15.40 18.90 4.36
C LEU A 125 -14.07 18.12 4.41
N GLY A 126 -12.97 18.80 4.64
CA GLY A 126 -11.71 18.20 5.06
C GLY A 126 -11.65 18.11 6.57
N ILE A 127 -11.33 16.93 7.12
CA ILE A 127 -11.09 16.72 8.54
C ILE A 127 -9.60 16.95 8.82
N ASP A 128 -9.30 17.95 9.65
CA ASP A 128 -7.93 18.39 9.92
C ASP A 128 -7.21 17.47 10.93
N GLY A 129 -5.97 17.07 10.63
CA GLY A 129 -5.11 16.37 11.58
C GLY A 129 -5.48 14.90 11.82
N GLY A 130 -5.98 14.19 10.81
CA GLY A 130 -6.29 12.75 10.89
C GLY A 130 -7.53 12.44 11.76
N TYR A 131 -7.60 11.25 12.34
CA TYR A 131 -8.80 10.80 13.07
C TYR A 131 -9.20 11.69 14.25
N ARG A 132 -8.21 12.27 14.94
CA ARG A 132 -8.46 13.23 16.03
C ARG A 132 -9.26 14.46 15.58
N GLY A 133 -9.17 14.83 14.30
CA GLY A 133 -9.90 15.95 13.72
C GLY A 133 -11.41 15.86 13.85
N PHE A 134 -11.97 14.64 13.84
CA PHE A 134 -13.42 14.45 13.98
C PHE A 134 -13.97 15.06 15.28
N TYR A 135 -13.28 14.85 16.41
CA TYR A 135 -13.73 15.34 17.73
C TYR A 135 -12.94 16.54 18.26
N ALA A 136 -11.86 16.96 17.60
CA ALA A 136 -11.22 18.26 17.83
C ALA A 136 -11.98 19.43 17.18
N LYS A 137 -12.99 19.11 16.35
CA LYS A 137 -13.89 20.02 15.61
C LYS A 137 -13.25 20.89 14.51
N ASN A 138 -11.97 20.72 14.19
CA ASN A 138 -11.32 21.42 13.09
C ASN A 138 -11.72 20.83 11.73
N THR A 139 -12.35 21.64 10.88
CA THR A 139 -12.70 21.25 9.51
C THR A 139 -12.41 22.35 8.51
N ILE A 140 -12.07 21.96 7.28
CA ILE A 140 -11.77 22.85 6.17
C ILE A 140 -12.87 22.68 5.11
N ASN A 141 -13.47 23.76 4.64
CA ASN A 141 -14.41 23.68 3.50
C ASN A 141 -13.61 23.45 2.21
N LEU A 142 -13.87 22.34 1.53
CA LEU A 142 -13.19 21.97 0.29
C LEU A 142 -14.07 22.30 -0.91
N THR A 143 -13.53 23.09 -1.82
CA THR A 143 -14.16 23.45 -3.10
C THR A 143 -13.14 23.26 -4.23
N PRO A 144 -13.56 23.13 -5.50
CA PRO A 144 -12.63 23.06 -6.64
C PRO A 144 -11.58 24.18 -6.63
N LYS A 145 -11.98 25.40 -6.21
CA LYS A 145 -11.07 26.54 -6.07
C LYS A 145 -10.02 26.34 -4.98
N VAL A 146 -10.39 25.74 -3.85
CA VAL A 146 -9.45 25.46 -2.74
C VAL A 146 -8.45 24.37 -3.10
N VAL A 147 -8.83 23.42 -3.95
CA VAL A 147 -7.99 22.27 -4.33
C VAL A 147 -7.33 22.40 -5.71
N ASP A 148 -7.43 23.56 -6.36
CA ASP A 148 -7.07 23.71 -7.78
C ASP A 148 -5.63 23.27 -8.08
N ASP A 149 -4.67 23.73 -7.26
CA ASP A 149 -3.24 23.55 -7.48
C ASP A 149 -2.56 22.58 -6.49
N ILE A 150 -3.29 22.01 -5.54
CA ILE A 150 -2.70 21.26 -4.42
C ILE A 150 -1.96 20.01 -4.88
N HIS A 151 -2.34 19.43 -6.02
CA HIS A 151 -1.69 18.27 -6.64
C HIS A 151 -0.22 18.54 -7.04
N LYS A 152 0.16 19.82 -7.21
CA LYS A 152 1.54 20.24 -7.51
C LYS A 152 2.44 20.25 -6.28
N ARG A 153 1.88 20.02 -5.09
CA ARG A 153 2.58 20.08 -3.80
C ARG A 153 2.58 18.70 -3.15
N GLY A 154 3.71 18.32 -2.56
CA GLY A 154 3.75 17.14 -1.69
C GLY A 154 3.03 17.37 -0.36
N GLY A 155 2.94 16.31 0.44
CA GLY A 155 2.22 16.33 1.72
C GLY A 155 0.69 16.30 1.56
N THR A 156 -0.02 16.86 2.54
CA THR A 156 -1.49 16.95 2.57
C THR A 156 -1.93 18.31 3.10
N ILE A 157 -2.87 18.97 2.43
CA ILE A 157 -3.46 20.24 2.90
C ILE A 157 -4.34 20.07 4.16
N LEU A 158 -4.75 18.84 4.48
CA LEU A 158 -5.59 18.54 5.65
C LEU A 158 -4.75 18.27 6.91
N GLY A 159 -3.42 18.32 6.81
CA GLY A 159 -2.56 17.76 7.84
C GLY A 159 -2.78 16.25 8.01
N THR A 160 -1.99 15.64 8.89
CA THR A 160 -2.16 14.21 9.21
C THR A 160 -1.64 13.92 10.60
N SER A 161 -2.08 12.80 11.17
CA SER A 161 -1.62 12.35 12.48
C SER A 161 -1.51 10.83 12.54
N ARG A 162 -0.72 10.35 13.50
CA ARG A 162 -0.68 8.96 13.94
C ARG A 162 -1.54 8.83 15.20
N GLY A 163 -2.32 7.76 15.31
CA GLY A 163 -3.20 7.50 16.46
C GLY A 163 -4.48 8.34 16.45
N GLY A 164 -5.07 8.53 17.64
CA GLY A 164 -6.27 9.35 17.83
C GLY A 164 -7.58 8.72 17.35
N HIS A 165 -7.58 7.43 17.00
CA HIS A 165 -8.78 6.69 16.62
C HIS A 165 -9.67 6.45 17.85
N ASP A 166 -10.90 6.97 17.79
CA ASP A 166 -11.95 6.73 18.79
C ASP A 166 -13.26 6.54 18.03
N THR A 167 -13.66 5.28 17.84
CA THR A 167 -14.77 4.91 16.96
C THR A 167 -16.06 5.63 17.35
N SER A 168 -16.41 5.66 18.64
CA SER A 168 -17.63 6.30 19.11
C SER A 168 -17.61 7.79 18.79
N LYS A 169 -16.55 8.51 19.17
CA LYS A 169 -16.45 9.95 18.91
C LYS A 169 -16.43 10.30 17.42
N ILE A 170 -15.78 9.46 16.60
CA ILE A 170 -15.74 9.66 15.14
C ILE A 170 -17.15 9.52 14.56
N VAL A 171 -17.86 8.45 14.90
CA VAL A 171 -19.22 8.19 14.37
C VAL A 171 -20.24 9.18 14.92
N ASP A 172 -20.10 9.60 16.17
CA ASP A 172 -20.91 10.69 16.76
C ASP A 172 -20.70 11.99 15.96
N SER A 173 -19.44 12.36 15.66
CA SER A 173 -19.17 13.54 14.83
C SER A 173 -19.69 13.41 13.40
N ILE A 174 -19.68 12.21 12.80
CA ILE A 174 -20.25 11.97 11.47
C ILE A 174 -21.75 12.26 11.50
N GLN A 175 -22.44 11.71 12.51
CA GLN A 175 -23.89 11.89 12.69
C GLN A 175 -24.26 13.35 13.00
N ASP A 176 -23.57 14.00 13.95
CA ASP A 176 -23.84 15.37 14.38
C ASP A 176 -23.70 16.40 13.23
N ARG A 177 -22.78 16.13 12.29
CA ARG A 177 -22.55 16.99 11.11
C ARG A 177 -23.46 16.63 9.93
N GLY A 178 -24.21 15.53 10.03
CA GLY A 178 -25.01 14.98 8.95
C GLY A 178 -24.17 14.49 7.77
N ILE A 179 -22.94 14.03 8.01
CA ILE A 179 -22.05 13.49 6.98
C ILE A 179 -22.60 12.14 6.53
N ASN A 180 -22.75 11.96 5.22
CA ASN A 180 -23.27 10.73 4.62
C ASN A 180 -22.30 10.07 3.62
N GLN A 181 -21.14 10.67 3.39
CA GLN A 181 -20.03 10.04 2.68
C GLN A 181 -18.70 10.33 3.38
N VAL A 182 -17.91 9.30 3.65
CA VAL A 182 -16.65 9.39 4.40
C VAL A 182 -15.54 8.76 3.57
N TYR A 183 -14.58 9.58 3.15
CA TYR A 183 -13.40 9.16 2.39
C TYR A 183 -12.17 9.15 3.29
N ILE A 184 -11.61 7.96 3.54
CA ILE A 184 -10.53 7.75 4.49
C ILE A 184 -9.25 7.37 3.75
N ILE A 185 -8.30 8.29 3.69
CA ILE A 185 -7.02 8.10 2.99
C ILE A 185 -5.94 7.76 4.01
N GLY A 186 -5.36 6.56 3.95
CA GLY A 186 -4.35 6.16 4.92
C GLY A 186 -3.82 4.74 4.76
N GLY A 187 -2.79 4.40 5.52
CA GLY A 187 -2.15 3.06 5.47
C GLY A 187 -2.91 1.99 6.25
N ASP A 188 -2.28 0.84 6.51
CA ASP A 188 -2.88 -0.33 7.16
C ASP A 188 -3.66 0.01 8.44
N GLY A 189 -3.03 0.67 9.42
CA GLY A 189 -3.72 1.06 10.66
C GLY A 189 -4.92 1.99 10.44
N THR A 190 -4.90 2.80 9.37
CA THR A 190 -6.04 3.62 8.96
C THR A 190 -7.14 2.78 8.32
N GLN A 191 -6.82 1.83 7.44
CA GLN A 191 -7.83 0.97 6.82
C GLN A 191 -8.49 0.03 7.85
N LYS A 192 -7.75 -0.42 8.87
CA LYS A 192 -8.31 -1.08 10.05
C LYS A 192 -9.26 -0.17 10.82
N GLY A 193 -8.90 1.09 11.04
CA GLY A 193 -9.80 2.09 11.63
C GLY A 193 -11.07 2.34 10.80
N ALA A 194 -10.93 2.42 9.47
CA ALA A 194 -12.03 2.57 8.54
C ALA A 194 -13.03 1.40 8.61
N ALA A 195 -12.54 0.17 8.71
CA ALA A 195 -13.37 -1.02 8.90
C ALA A 195 -14.21 -0.92 10.19
N VAL A 196 -13.59 -0.52 11.30
CA VAL A 196 -14.31 -0.37 12.58
C VAL A 196 -15.32 0.78 12.55
N ILE A 197 -15.01 1.88 11.86
CA ILE A 197 -15.96 2.99 11.64
C ILE A 197 -17.17 2.51 10.81
N TYR A 198 -16.92 1.78 9.74
CA TYR A 198 -17.96 1.19 8.90
C TYR A 198 -18.86 0.24 9.71
N GLU A 199 -18.29 -0.65 10.53
CA GLU A 199 -19.07 -1.57 11.36
C GLU A 199 -19.97 -0.83 12.36
N GLU A 200 -19.48 0.23 12.98
CA GLU A 200 -20.28 1.03 13.91
C GLU A 200 -21.39 1.80 13.19
N ILE A 201 -21.12 2.34 12.00
CA ILE A 201 -22.14 2.96 11.12
C ILE A 201 -23.24 1.95 10.77
N ARG A 202 -22.85 0.74 10.37
CA ARG A 202 -23.76 -0.36 10.04
C ARG A 202 -24.59 -0.77 11.26
N ARG A 203 -23.96 -0.94 12.42
CA ARG A 203 -24.63 -1.28 13.70
C ARG A 203 -25.67 -0.23 14.09
N ARG A 204 -25.40 1.05 13.82
CA ARG A 204 -26.33 2.17 14.06
C ARG A 204 -27.37 2.36 12.96
N GLY A 205 -27.31 1.62 11.85
CA GLY A 205 -28.23 1.74 10.73
C GLY A 205 -28.14 3.09 10.01
N LEU A 206 -26.97 3.74 10.02
CA LEU A 206 -26.81 5.07 9.44
C LEU A 206 -26.63 5.00 7.92
N ASN A 207 -27.30 5.88 7.19
CA ASN A 207 -27.15 6.03 5.74
C ASN A 207 -25.84 6.77 5.39
N VAL A 208 -24.70 6.11 5.62
CA VAL A 208 -23.36 6.67 5.43
C VAL A 208 -22.49 5.69 4.62
N ALA A 209 -21.99 6.15 3.48
CA ALA A 209 -21.00 5.41 2.70
C ALA A 209 -19.58 5.65 3.25
N VAL A 210 -18.85 4.57 3.55
CA VAL A 210 -17.45 4.62 3.99
C VAL A 210 -16.57 4.01 2.90
N ALA A 211 -15.68 4.83 2.33
CA ALA A 211 -14.73 4.43 1.31
C ALA A 211 -13.30 4.67 1.80
N GLY A 212 -12.49 3.63 1.80
CA GLY A 212 -11.05 3.70 2.08
C GLY A 212 -10.22 3.87 0.82
N ILE A 213 -9.22 4.74 0.88
CA ILE A 213 -8.22 4.88 -0.17
C ILE A 213 -6.87 4.45 0.44
N PRO A 214 -6.38 3.25 0.10
CA PRO A 214 -5.26 2.66 0.81
C PRO A 214 -3.93 3.32 0.38
N LYS A 215 -3.23 3.91 1.35
CA LYS A 215 -2.02 4.73 1.17
C LYS A 215 -0.82 4.08 1.83
N THR A 216 0.07 3.53 1.02
CA THR A 216 1.41 3.07 1.41
C THR A 216 2.37 3.40 0.29
N ILE A 217 3.60 3.81 0.62
CA ILE A 217 4.66 3.83 -0.41
C ILE A 217 5.38 2.49 -0.50
N ASP A 218 5.19 1.59 0.48
CA ASP A 218 5.94 0.33 0.54
C ASP A 218 5.38 -0.74 -0.42
N ASN A 219 4.30 -0.42 -1.14
CA ASN A 219 3.60 -1.32 -2.06
C ASN A 219 3.23 -2.69 -1.46
N ASP A 220 2.82 -2.68 -0.19
CA ASP A 220 2.58 -3.85 0.64
C ASP A 220 1.08 -4.16 0.85
N ILE A 221 0.18 -3.50 0.11
CA ILE A 221 -1.26 -3.77 0.20
C ILE A 221 -1.60 -5.05 -0.57
N PRO A 222 -2.32 -6.01 0.04
CA PRO A 222 -2.71 -7.25 -0.62
C PRO A 222 -3.70 -6.97 -1.75
N VAL A 223 -3.81 -7.91 -2.69
CA VAL A 223 -4.75 -7.88 -3.83
C VAL A 223 -4.45 -6.82 -4.90
N ILE A 224 -4.02 -5.62 -4.53
CA ILE A 224 -3.77 -4.55 -5.49
C ILE A 224 -2.42 -4.72 -6.19
N ASP A 225 -2.36 -4.34 -7.47
CA ASP A 225 -1.15 -4.44 -8.28
C ASP A 225 -0.07 -3.46 -7.81
N ARG A 226 -0.50 -2.26 -7.41
CA ARG A 226 0.37 -1.16 -6.99
C ARG A 226 -0.34 -0.19 -6.05
N SER A 227 0.36 0.39 -5.08
CA SER A 227 -0.11 1.50 -4.25
C SER A 227 0.34 2.87 -4.79
N PHE A 228 -0.48 3.91 -4.64
CA PHE A 228 -0.13 5.23 -5.16
C PHE A 228 1.03 5.83 -4.37
N GLY A 229 1.89 6.57 -5.07
CA GLY A 229 3.12 7.14 -4.54
C GLY A 229 4.32 6.19 -4.58
N PHE A 230 4.11 4.92 -4.96
CA PHE A 230 5.19 3.93 -5.09
C PHE A 230 6.15 4.28 -6.24
N ASP A 231 5.63 4.62 -7.42
CA ASP A 231 6.49 4.93 -8.57
C ASP A 231 7.32 6.19 -8.32
N THR A 232 6.69 7.21 -7.74
CA THR A 232 7.37 8.44 -7.32
C THR A 232 8.44 8.12 -6.28
N ALA A 233 8.14 7.23 -5.32
CA ALA A 233 9.13 6.85 -4.30
C ALA A 233 10.33 6.11 -4.90
N VAL A 234 10.12 5.24 -5.89
CA VAL A 234 11.19 4.56 -6.63
C VAL A 234 12.02 5.57 -7.43
N GLU A 235 11.38 6.55 -8.07
CA GLU A 235 12.07 7.60 -8.84
C GLU A 235 12.97 8.48 -7.93
N GLU A 236 12.45 8.93 -6.78
CA GLU A 236 13.25 9.72 -5.83
C GLU A 236 14.36 8.88 -5.15
N ALA A 237 14.09 7.59 -4.88
CA ALA A 237 15.12 6.67 -4.41
C ALA A 237 16.27 6.53 -5.42
N GLN A 238 15.95 6.47 -6.71
CA GLN A 238 16.95 6.42 -7.78
C GLN A 238 17.85 7.66 -7.79
N ARG A 239 17.31 8.86 -7.55
CA ARG A 239 18.12 10.08 -7.45
C ARG A 239 19.16 10.01 -6.32
N ALA A 240 18.77 9.45 -5.17
CA ALA A 240 19.70 9.23 -4.06
C ALA A 240 20.76 8.16 -4.38
N ILE A 241 20.38 7.08 -5.07
CA ILE A 241 21.31 6.05 -5.55
C ILE A 241 22.33 6.64 -6.53
N ASN A 242 21.88 7.46 -7.48
CA ASN A 242 22.78 8.09 -8.46
C ASN A 242 23.81 8.99 -7.76
N ALA A 243 23.38 9.77 -6.75
CA ALA A 243 24.30 10.58 -5.95
C ALA A 243 25.31 9.70 -5.19
N ALA A 244 24.85 8.60 -4.58
CA ALA A 244 25.73 7.63 -3.92
C ALA A 244 26.73 6.97 -4.87
N HIS A 245 26.32 6.67 -6.10
CA HIS A 245 27.18 6.08 -7.12
C HIS A 245 28.28 7.05 -7.55
N VAL A 246 27.94 8.32 -7.84
CA VAL A 246 28.93 9.36 -8.18
C VAL A 246 29.93 9.56 -7.05
N GLU A 247 29.46 9.65 -5.81
CA GLU A 247 30.33 9.76 -4.63
C GLU A 247 31.23 8.53 -4.47
N ALA A 248 30.69 7.33 -4.59
CA ALA A 248 31.46 6.09 -4.44
C ALA A 248 32.53 5.95 -5.54
N GLY A 249 32.20 6.26 -6.80
CA GLY A 249 33.12 6.17 -7.93
C GLY A 249 34.20 7.25 -7.96
N SER A 250 34.05 8.33 -7.16
CA SER A 250 35.01 9.45 -7.13
C SER A 250 36.21 9.23 -6.21
N PHE A 251 36.19 8.19 -5.36
CA PHE A 251 37.25 7.91 -4.39
C PHE A 251 37.69 6.45 -4.43
N GLU A 252 38.98 6.19 -4.18
CA GLU A 252 39.49 4.82 -4.07
C GLU A 252 38.82 4.09 -2.89
N ASN A 253 38.41 2.85 -3.12
CA ASN A 253 37.65 2.03 -2.18
C ASN A 253 36.41 2.75 -1.65
N GLY A 254 35.73 3.49 -2.53
CA GLY A 254 34.55 4.27 -2.21
C GLY A 254 33.31 3.39 -2.02
N ILE A 255 32.53 3.64 -0.96
CA ILE A 255 31.26 2.96 -0.69
C ILE A 255 30.15 3.99 -0.52
N GLY A 256 29.13 3.91 -1.35
CA GLY A 256 27.88 4.66 -1.20
C GLY A 256 26.81 3.79 -0.57
N ILE A 257 26.33 4.15 0.63
CA ILE A 257 25.23 3.45 1.30
C ILE A 257 23.97 4.33 1.26
N VAL A 258 22.88 3.80 0.71
CA VAL A 258 21.59 4.48 0.64
C VAL A 258 20.56 3.72 1.46
N LYS A 259 20.05 4.34 2.52
CA LYS A 259 18.91 3.79 3.27
C LYS A 259 17.61 4.15 2.58
N LEU A 260 16.79 3.17 2.24
CA LEU A 260 15.47 3.38 1.65
C LEU A 260 14.35 2.96 2.60
N MET A 261 13.15 3.44 2.31
CA MET A 261 11.94 3.00 3.01
C MET A 261 11.65 1.52 2.72
N GLY A 262 10.92 0.87 3.62
CA GLY A 262 10.67 -0.56 3.59
C GLY A 262 10.75 -1.16 4.98
N ARG A 263 9.76 -0.85 5.82
CA ARG A 263 9.71 -1.30 7.22
C ARG A 263 9.52 -2.81 7.34
N HIS A 264 8.57 -3.35 6.58
CA HIS A 264 8.20 -4.76 6.60
C HIS A 264 8.37 -5.44 5.24
N SER A 265 8.56 -4.65 4.19
CA SER A 265 8.74 -5.13 2.82
C SER A 265 9.81 -4.33 2.07
N GLY A 266 10.55 -5.01 1.19
CA GLY A 266 11.67 -4.45 0.44
C GLY A 266 11.33 -3.92 -0.95
N PHE A 267 10.06 -3.66 -1.28
CA PHE A 267 9.66 -3.38 -2.67
C PHE A 267 10.31 -2.13 -3.27
N ILE A 268 10.41 -1.03 -2.52
CA ILE A 268 11.10 0.19 -2.98
C ILE A 268 12.57 -0.13 -3.26
N ALA A 269 13.27 -0.72 -2.29
CA ALA A 269 14.67 -1.09 -2.43
C ALA A 269 14.91 -2.03 -3.64
N MET A 270 14.08 -3.05 -3.82
CA MET A 270 14.15 -3.96 -4.96
C MET A 270 13.94 -3.23 -6.29
N HIS A 271 12.90 -2.41 -6.41
CA HIS A 271 12.58 -1.74 -7.67
C HIS A 271 13.57 -0.61 -8.00
N ALA A 272 14.01 0.17 -7.01
CA ALA A 272 15.01 1.21 -7.18
C ALA A 272 16.36 0.61 -7.61
N THR A 273 16.75 -0.53 -7.04
CA THR A 273 17.94 -1.30 -7.46
C THR A 273 17.85 -1.72 -8.92
N LEU A 274 16.72 -2.34 -9.32
CA LEU A 274 16.50 -2.79 -10.70
C LEU A 274 16.43 -1.63 -11.70
N ALA A 275 15.88 -0.48 -11.29
CA ALA A 275 15.74 0.71 -12.12
C ALA A 275 17.07 1.46 -12.31
N SER A 276 17.86 1.63 -11.24
CA SER A 276 19.16 2.31 -11.30
C SER A 276 20.20 1.52 -12.08
N ARG A 277 20.34 0.21 -11.81
CA ARG A 277 21.46 -0.64 -12.28
C ARG A 277 22.85 -0.28 -11.73
N ASP A 278 22.98 0.74 -10.90
CA ASP A 278 24.26 1.15 -10.29
C ASP A 278 24.51 0.49 -8.92
N VAL A 279 23.52 -0.25 -8.41
CA VAL A 279 23.55 -0.88 -7.09
C VAL A 279 24.24 -2.24 -7.17
N ASP A 280 25.27 -2.45 -6.35
CA ASP A 280 25.97 -3.73 -6.24
C ASP A 280 25.37 -4.66 -5.19
N CYS A 281 24.72 -4.10 -4.17
CA CYS A 281 24.11 -4.86 -3.08
C CYS A 281 22.80 -4.23 -2.61
N CYS A 282 21.72 -5.01 -2.62
CA CYS A 282 20.42 -4.65 -2.10
C CYS A 282 20.06 -5.57 -0.91
N LEU A 283 19.84 -4.96 0.25
CA LEU A 283 19.49 -5.61 1.50
C LEU A 283 18.04 -5.24 1.87
N ILE A 284 17.19 -6.25 2.04
CA ILE A 284 15.75 -6.10 2.31
C ILE A 284 15.33 -6.91 3.56
N PRO A 285 14.21 -6.56 4.23
CA PRO A 285 13.74 -7.29 5.41
C PRO A 285 13.52 -8.79 5.17
N GLU A 286 13.09 -9.16 3.96
CA GLU A 286 12.73 -10.52 3.58
C GLU A 286 13.94 -11.42 3.28
N SER A 287 15.13 -10.84 3.08
CA SER A 287 16.34 -11.58 2.72
C SER A 287 17.37 -11.48 3.86
N PRO A 288 17.44 -12.50 4.74
CA PRO A 288 18.42 -12.53 5.81
C PRO A 288 19.85 -12.52 5.27
N PHE A 289 20.72 -11.82 5.98
CA PHE A 289 22.15 -11.77 5.70
C PHE A 289 22.97 -11.82 6.99
N TYR A 290 24.27 -12.00 6.85
CA TYR A 290 25.24 -11.97 7.95
C TYR A 290 26.50 -11.25 7.49
N LEU A 291 27.22 -10.65 8.45
CA LEU A 291 28.32 -9.74 8.14
C LEU A 291 29.63 -10.49 7.84
N GLU A 292 30.02 -11.42 8.71
CA GLU A 292 31.33 -12.06 8.72
C GLU A 292 31.29 -13.55 8.33
N GLY A 293 32.40 -14.07 7.82
CA GLY A 293 32.54 -15.47 7.42
C GLY A 293 32.31 -15.70 5.93
N LYS A 294 32.51 -16.96 5.50
CA LYS A 294 32.47 -17.34 4.08
C LYS A 294 31.07 -17.15 3.50
N GLY A 295 30.94 -16.28 2.48
CA GLY A 295 29.69 -15.89 1.86
C GLY A 295 28.97 -14.73 2.55
N GLY A 296 29.61 -14.10 3.55
CA GLY A 296 29.07 -12.96 4.28
C GLY A 296 29.23 -11.65 3.52
N LEU A 297 28.56 -10.61 4.03
CA LEU A 297 28.54 -9.29 3.41
C LEU A 297 29.95 -8.67 3.27
N PHE A 298 30.81 -8.78 4.29
CA PHE A 298 32.15 -8.18 4.23
C PHE A 298 33.06 -8.83 3.19
N GLU A 299 32.94 -10.16 2.98
CA GLU A 299 33.68 -10.84 1.93
C GLU A 299 33.24 -10.33 0.55
N PHE A 300 31.93 -10.15 0.35
CA PHE A 300 31.39 -9.60 -0.88
C PHE A 300 31.86 -8.16 -1.13
N ILE A 301 31.81 -7.29 -0.12
CA ILE A 301 32.30 -5.91 -0.22
C ILE A 301 33.79 -5.91 -0.62
N LYS A 302 34.62 -6.69 0.06
CA LYS A 302 36.06 -6.77 -0.24
C LYS A 302 36.32 -7.21 -1.67
N ARG A 303 35.57 -8.19 -2.17
CA ARG A 303 35.66 -8.65 -3.56
C ARG A 303 35.30 -7.54 -4.53
N ARG A 304 34.17 -6.85 -4.30
CA ARG A 304 33.71 -5.76 -5.16
C ARG A 304 34.66 -4.58 -5.22
N LEU A 305 35.19 -4.14 -4.08
CA LEU A 305 36.17 -3.06 -4.05
C LEU A 305 37.45 -3.42 -4.82
N LYS A 306 37.90 -4.67 -4.76
CA LYS A 306 39.07 -5.12 -5.54
C LYS A 306 38.79 -5.21 -7.05
N GLU A 307 37.58 -5.57 -7.45
CA GLU A 307 37.19 -5.71 -8.85
C GLU A 307 36.92 -4.35 -9.50
N ASN A 308 36.19 -3.46 -8.82
CA ASN A 308 35.61 -2.25 -9.40
C ASN A 308 36.11 -0.95 -8.76
N GLY A 309 36.87 -1.00 -7.66
CA GLY A 309 37.36 0.18 -6.93
C GLY A 309 36.32 0.91 -6.09
N HIS A 310 35.02 0.63 -6.28
CA HIS A 310 33.91 1.24 -5.56
C HIS A 310 32.71 0.30 -5.44
N MET A 311 31.73 0.66 -4.62
CA MET A 311 30.52 -0.11 -4.41
C MET A 311 29.32 0.74 -3.98
N VAL A 312 28.12 0.41 -4.44
CA VAL A 312 26.86 0.99 -3.95
C VAL A 312 26.01 -0.06 -3.24
N ILE A 313 25.57 0.26 -2.02
CA ILE A 313 24.73 -0.59 -1.18
C ILE A 313 23.41 0.12 -0.90
N VAL A 314 22.30 -0.50 -1.30
CA VAL A 314 20.96 -0.11 -0.90
C VAL A 314 20.51 -0.97 0.28
N VAL A 315 20.00 -0.33 1.33
CA VAL A 315 19.48 -1.01 2.52
C VAL A 315 18.08 -0.48 2.85
N ALA A 316 17.08 -1.36 2.84
CA ALA A 316 15.75 -0.99 3.34
C ALA A 316 15.80 -0.86 4.88
N GLU A 317 15.06 0.10 5.44
CA GLU A 317 15.09 0.39 6.88
C GLU A 317 14.78 -0.82 7.78
N GLY A 318 13.94 -1.76 7.33
CA GLY A 318 13.63 -2.99 8.07
C GLY A 318 14.66 -4.11 7.91
N ALA A 319 15.65 -3.99 7.02
CA ALA A 319 16.66 -5.02 6.85
C ALA A 319 17.56 -5.11 8.09
N GLY A 320 17.99 -6.33 8.45
CA GLY A 320 19.01 -6.53 9.49
C GLY A 320 18.63 -6.11 10.92
N GLN A 321 17.36 -5.77 11.20
CA GLN A 321 16.92 -5.33 12.53
C GLN A 321 17.20 -6.38 13.63
N ASP A 322 17.11 -7.67 13.31
CA ASP A 322 17.47 -8.75 14.25
C ASP A 322 18.96 -8.78 14.61
N LEU A 323 19.84 -8.42 13.67
CA LEU A 323 21.28 -8.32 13.90
C LEU A 323 21.59 -7.12 14.78
N LEU A 324 20.88 -6.02 14.52
CA LEU A 324 21.02 -4.76 15.23
C LEU A 324 20.55 -4.90 16.70
N ALA A 325 19.40 -5.52 16.92
CA ALA A 325 18.86 -5.78 18.26
C ALA A 325 19.80 -6.64 19.12
N LYS A 326 20.41 -7.68 18.54
CA LYS A 326 21.42 -8.51 19.24
C LYS A 326 22.66 -7.71 19.65
N TYR A 327 23.00 -6.66 18.90
CA TYR A 327 24.18 -5.84 19.17
C TYR A 327 23.92 -4.75 20.21
N LEU A 328 22.75 -4.10 20.16
CA LEU A 328 22.47 -2.92 20.98
C LEU A 328 21.81 -3.21 22.34
N GLN A 329 21.40 -4.45 22.63
CA GLN A 329 20.74 -4.84 23.89
C GLN A 329 19.58 -3.89 24.28
N SER A 330 18.92 -3.30 23.28
CA SER A 330 18.07 -2.11 23.45
C SER A 330 16.61 -2.46 23.75
N MET A 331 15.93 -1.60 24.51
CA MET A 331 14.49 -1.69 24.77
C MET A 331 13.65 -1.26 23.55
N ASN A 332 12.54 -1.97 23.33
CA ASN A 332 11.54 -1.65 22.30
C ASN A 332 10.81 -0.34 22.62
N GLN A 333 11.08 0.72 21.85
CA GLN A 333 10.28 1.95 21.89
C GLN A 333 9.17 1.89 20.83
N GLN A 334 7.98 2.42 21.14
CA GLN A 334 6.83 2.43 20.24
C GLN A 334 6.41 3.87 19.87
N ASP A 335 5.86 4.05 18.67
CA ASP A 335 5.22 5.30 18.26
C ASP A 335 3.81 5.46 18.86
N ALA A 336 3.19 6.63 18.69
CA ALA A 336 1.84 6.91 19.19
C ALA A 336 0.72 6.02 18.58
N SER A 337 1.04 5.25 17.53
CA SER A 337 0.18 4.26 16.91
C SER A 337 0.48 2.83 17.37
N GLY A 338 1.41 2.64 18.31
CA GLY A 338 1.82 1.33 18.82
C GLY A 338 2.82 0.57 17.95
N ASN A 339 3.39 1.19 16.91
CA ASN A 339 4.41 0.53 16.07
C ASN A 339 5.78 0.63 16.71
N ASN A 340 6.57 -0.45 16.69
CA ASN A 340 7.96 -0.41 17.12
C ASN A 340 8.79 0.59 16.28
N LEU A 341 9.61 1.39 16.94
CA LEU A 341 10.57 2.27 16.30
C LEU A 341 11.78 1.46 15.83
N LEU A 342 12.03 1.49 14.52
CA LEU A 342 13.22 0.88 13.95
C LEU A 342 14.45 1.71 14.27
N GLN A 343 15.57 1.02 14.48
CA GLN A 343 16.86 1.66 14.62
C GLN A 343 17.51 1.87 13.25
N ASP A 344 18.44 2.82 13.16
CA ASP A 344 19.09 3.15 11.89
C ASP A 344 20.09 2.07 11.47
N VAL A 345 19.62 1.12 10.66
CA VAL A 345 20.43 0.06 10.05
C VAL A 345 21.51 0.62 9.13
N GLY A 346 21.24 1.74 8.43
CA GLY A 346 22.18 2.37 7.52
C GLY A 346 23.40 2.88 8.26
N LEU A 347 23.20 3.64 9.34
CA LEU A 347 24.29 4.11 10.18
C LEU A 347 25.05 2.96 10.85
N TRP A 348 24.32 1.95 11.36
CA TRP A 348 24.94 0.79 11.98
C TRP A 348 25.83 0.01 11.01
N ILE A 349 25.34 -0.29 9.81
CA ILE A 349 26.11 -1.07 8.84
C ILE A 349 27.32 -0.27 8.35
N SER A 350 27.20 1.06 8.21
CA SER A 350 28.34 1.94 7.92
C SER A 350 29.45 1.83 8.97
N HIS A 351 29.11 1.89 10.26
CA HIS A 351 30.10 1.71 11.34
C HIS A 351 30.75 0.33 11.30
N LYS A 352 29.95 -0.72 11.09
CA LYS A 352 30.45 -2.10 11.01
C LYS A 352 31.41 -2.33 9.85
N ILE A 353 31.12 -1.75 8.68
CA ILE A 353 32.00 -1.83 7.51
C ILE A 353 33.31 -1.07 7.80
N ASN A 354 33.24 0.17 8.29
CA ASN A 354 34.44 0.95 8.67
C ASN A 354 35.32 0.20 9.68
N ASP A 355 34.74 -0.32 10.76
CA ASP A 355 35.47 -1.05 11.79
C ASP A 355 36.15 -2.31 11.24
N HIS A 356 35.44 -3.10 10.43
CA HIS A 356 35.98 -4.35 9.88
C HIS A 356 37.15 -4.08 8.92
N PHE A 357 37.00 -3.12 8.01
CA PHE A 357 38.01 -2.85 7.00
C PHE A 357 39.25 -2.15 7.56
N ALA A 358 39.08 -1.29 8.56
CA ALA A 358 40.20 -0.68 9.27
C ALA A 358 41.00 -1.70 10.11
N ARG A 359 40.32 -2.54 10.91
CA ARG A 359 40.99 -3.41 11.88
C ARG A 359 41.44 -4.75 11.30
N VAL A 360 40.60 -5.38 10.49
CA VAL A 360 40.81 -6.75 10.01
C VAL A 360 41.50 -6.76 8.65
N GLN A 361 41.00 -5.96 7.70
CA GLN A 361 41.51 -5.96 6.33
C GLN A 361 42.69 -5.01 6.13
N LYS A 362 42.91 -4.06 7.04
CA LYS A 362 43.90 -2.97 6.92
C LYS A 362 43.76 -2.23 5.59
N MET A 363 42.52 -2.00 5.17
CA MET A 363 42.15 -1.36 3.91
C MET A 363 41.41 -0.06 4.25
N ALA A 364 41.94 1.07 3.76
CA ALA A 364 41.25 2.35 3.88
C ALA A 364 40.02 2.34 2.97
N ILE A 365 38.88 2.78 3.49
CA ILE A 365 37.62 2.90 2.74
C ILE A 365 37.06 4.31 2.89
N THR A 366 36.44 4.82 1.83
CA THR A 366 35.75 6.11 1.85
C THR A 366 34.25 5.85 1.79
N LEU A 367 33.56 5.94 2.93
CA LEU A 367 32.14 5.60 3.02
C LEU A 367 31.27 6.86 3.12
N LYS A 368 30.25 6.96 2.26
CA LYS A 368 29.19 7.98 2.31
C LYS A 368 27.86 7.31 2.60
N TYR A 369 27.14 7.83 3.59
CA TYR A 369 25.80 7.38 3.96
C TYR A 369 24.78 8.44 3.56
N ILE A 370 23.73 8.02 2.85
CA ILE A 370 22.64 8.89 2.38
C ILE A 370 21.31 8.34 2.89
N ASP A 371 20.56 9.20 3.58
CA ASP A 371 19.19 8.95 4.03
C ASP A 371 18.20 9.93 3.35
N PRO A 372 17.63 9.57 2.18
CA PRO A 372 16.65 10.38 1.47
C PRO A 372 15.20 10.22 2.00
N THR A 373 14.98 9.55 3.14
CA THR A 373 13.65 9.10 3.60
C THR A 373 12.56 10.17 3.55
N TYR A 374 12.86 11.40 3.98
CA TYR A 374 11.89 12.49 3.95
C TYR A 374 11.74 13.13 2.57
N MET A 375 12.81 13.18 1.79
CA MET A 375 12.79 13.67 0.41
C MET A 375 11.89 12.78 -0.46
N ILE A 376 11.92 11.47 -0.25
CA ILE A 376 11.10 10.50 -0.98
C ILE A 376 9.60 10.70 -0.75
N ARG A 377 9.18 10.95 0.50
CA ARG A 377 7.75 10.96 0.87
C ARG A 377 7.08 12.33 0.80
N ALA A 378 7.86 13.41 0.75
CA ALA A 378 7.37 14.78 0.84
C ALA A 378 7.26 15.50 -0.52
N VAL A 379 7.61 14.84 -1.61
CA VAL A 379 7.49 15.38 -2.97
C VAL A 379 6.06 15.26 -3.53
N PRO A 380 5.70 16.07 -4.55
CA PRO A 380 4.51 15.82 -5.35
C PRO A 380 4.59 14.46 -6.06
N GLY A 381 3.44 13.88 -6.42
CA GLY A 381 3.39 12.65 -7.22
C GLY A 381 3.85 12.91 -8.65
N ASN A 382 4.53 11.94 -9.26
CA ASN A 382 4.89 11.97 -10.67
C ASN A 382 3.65 11.75 -11.57
N ALA A 383 3.84 11.80 -12.89
CA ALA A 383 2.74 11.68 -13.85
C ALA A 383 1.96 10.36 -13.73
N SER A 384 2.68 9.24 -13.57
CA SER A 384 2.09 7.90 -13.41
C SER A 384 1.22 7.83 -12.16
N ASP A 385 1.77 8.25 -11.01
CA ASP A 385 1.06 8.26 -9.75
C ASP A 385 -0.10 9.24 -9.74
N ASN A 386 -0.01 10.39 -10.41
CA ASN A 386 -1.11 11.34 -10.49
C ASN A 386 -2.30 10.78 -11.28
N VAL A 387 -2.06 10.12 -12.42
CA VAL A 387 -3.11 9.40 -13.16
C VAL A 387 -3.74 8.33 -12.29
N TYR A 388 -2.91 7.57 -11.56
CA TYR A 388 -3.42 6.54 -10.66
C TYR A 388 -4.26 7.12 -9.53
N CYS A 389 -3.82 8.21 -8.88
CA CYS A 389 -4.58 8.91 -7.85
C CYS A 389 -5.95 9.39 -8.36
N SER A 390 -6.02 9.94 -9.58
CA SER A 390 -7.28 10.31 -10.22
C SER A 390 -8.23 9.13 -10.36
N LEU A 391 -7.74 8.00 -10.88
CA LEU A 391 -8.58 6.81 -11.08
C LEU A 391 -9.07 6.20 -9.76
N LEU A 392 -8.23 6.19 -8.72
CA LEU A 392 -8.61 5.78 -7.36
C LEU A 392 -9.71 6.66 -6.79
N ALA A 393 -9.50 7.98 -6.82
CA ALA A 393 -10.43 8.96 -6.29
C ALA A 393 -11.79 8.90 -7.00
N GLN A 394 -11.79 8.90 -8.33
CA GLN A 394 -13.02 8.81 -9.13
C GLN A 394 -13.76 7.50 -8.85
N SER A 395 -13.05 6.37 -8.81
CA SER A 395 -13.63 5.07 -8.47
C SER A 395 -14.25 5.05 -7.06
N ALA A 396 -13.60 5.65 -6.06
CA ALA A 396 -14.14 5.77 -4.71
C ALA A 396 -15.42 6.63 -4.69
N VAL A 397 -15.42 7.76 -5.41
CA VAL A 397 -16.59 8.62 -5.57
C VAL A 397 -17.74 7.86 -6.25
N HIS A 398 -17.47 7.16 -7.35
CA HIS A 398 -18.47 6.35 -8.05
C HIS A 398 -19.06 5.26 -7.15
N GLY A 399 -18.23 4.58 -6.37
CA GLY A 399 -18.66 3.53 -5.45
C GLY A 399 -19.57 4.07 -4.35
N ALA A 400 -19.17 5.16 -3.70
CA ALA A 400 -19.95 5.80 -2.64
C ALA A 400 -21.29 6.34 -3.17
N MET A 401 -21.30 7.06 -4.30
CA MET A 401 -22.53 7.53 -4.94
C MET A 401 -23.46 6.38 -5.33
N ALA A 402 -22.89 5.25 -5.76
CA ALA A 402 -23.64 4.04 -6.10
C ALA A 402 -24.07 3.20 -4.89
N GLY A 403 -23.85 3.67 -3.65
CA GLY A 403 -24.34 3.01 -2.43
C GLY A 403 -23.45 1.88 -1.91
N TYR A 404 -22.28 1.65 -2.51
CA TYR A 404 -21.29 0.76 -1.91
C TYR A 404 -20.67 1.42 -0.67
N THR A 405 -20.33 0.59 0.33
CA THR A 405 -19.76 1.04 1.60
C THR A 405 -18.89 -0.08 2.18
N GLY A 406 -18.01 0.22 3.13
CA GLY A 406 -17.15 -0.81 3.72
C GLY A 406 -16.08 -1.33 2.75
N PHE A 407 -15.63 -0.50 1.81
CA PHE A 407 -14.73 -0.92 0.73
C PHE A 407 -13.50 -0.03 0.60
N THR A 408 -12.48 -0.60 -0.03
CA THR A 408 -11.33 0.09 -0.59
C THR A 408 -11.34 0.00 -2.12
N VAL A 409 -10.53 0.83 -2.77
CA VAL A 409 -10.33 0.78 -4.22
C VAL A 409 -8.88 0.50 -4.55
N GLY A 410 -8.64 -0.33 -5.55
CA GLY A 410 -7.32 -0.51 -6.15
C GLY A 410 -7.35 -1.26 -7.48
N PRO A 411 -6.24 -1.21 -8.24
CA PRO A 411 -6.08 -1.97 -9.48
C PRO A 411 -5.83 -3.43 -9.14
N VAL A 412 -6.57 -4.32 -9.78
CA VAL A 412 -6.38 -5.77 -9.74
C VAL A 412 -6.21 -6.22 -11.19
N ASN A 413 -5.03 -6.74 -11.54
CA ASN A 413 -4.67 -7.12 -12.90
C ASN A 413 -5.00 -6.04 -13.96
N GLY A 414 -4.68 -4.77 -13.65
CA GLY A 414 -4.87 -3.63 -14.54
C GLY A 414 -6.29 -3.07 -14.59
N ARG A 415 -7.23 -3.57 -13.78
CA ARG A 415 -8.61 -3.05 -13.69
C ARG A 415 -8.92 -2.61 -12.26
N HIS A 416 -9.50 -1.42 -12.10
CA HIS A 416 -9.89 -0.96 -10.77
C HIS A 416 -11.09 -1.75 -10.25
N SER A 417 -11.01 -2.14 -8.98
CA SER A 417 -12.01 -2.97 -8.31
C SER A 417 -12.33 -2.40 -6.93
N TYR A 418 -13.55 -2.68 -6.47
CA TYR A 418 -13.92 -2.51 -5.07
C TYR A 418 -13.48 -3.76 -4.30
N ILE A 419 -12.75 -3.55 -3.20
CA ILE A 419 -12.16 -4.62 -2.39
C ILE A 419 -12.64 -4.43 -0.94
N PRO A 420 -13.23 -5.44 -0.30
CA PRO A 420 -13.74 -5.31 1.08
C PRO A 420 -12.61 -5.03 2.07
N PHE A 421 -12.89 -4.26 3.12
CA PHE A 421 -11.88 -3.89 4.13
C PHE A 421 -11.21 -5.11 4.77
N GLU A 422 -11.98 -6.16 5.02
CA GLU A 422 -11.53 -7.43 5.58
C GLU A 422 -10.36 -7.97 4.76
N ARG A 423 -10.46 -7.93 3.43
CA ARG A 423 -9.45 -8.48 2.54
C ARG A 423 -8.15 -7.68 2.53
N ILE A 424 -8.23 -6.36 2.66
CA ILE A 424 -7.05 -5.49 2.74
C ILE A 424 -6.35 -5.63 4.10
N ASN A 425 -7.11 -5.86 5.17
CA ASN A 425 -6.58 -5.89 6.54
C ASN A 425 -6.03 -7.28 6.96
N GLU A 426 -6.20 -8.31 6.13
CA GLU A 426 -5.78 -9.69 6.42
C GLU A 426 -4.26 -9.88 6.53
N ARG A 427 -3.49 -9.28 5.62
CA ARG A 427 -2.05 -9.47 5.52
C ARG A 427 -1.40 -8.34 4.73
N GLN A 428 -0.09 -8.19 4.91
CA GLN A 428 0.73 -7.33 4.05
C GLN A 428 1.49 -8.17 3.02
N ASN A 429 1.66 -7.65 1.82
CA ASN A 429 2.50 -8.25 0.80
C ASN A 429 3.99 -8.04 1.15
N GLN A 430 4.79 -9.05 0.84
CA GLN A 430 6.23 -9.04 1.01
C GLN A 430 6.91 -9.49 -0.29
N VAL A 431 8.17 -9.07 -0.48
CA VAL A 431 9.00 -9.57 -1.57
C VAL A 431 9.20 -11.07 -1.40
N VAL A 432 8.73 -11.85 -2.38
CA VAL A 432 8.95 -13.29 -2.40
C VAL A 432 10.35 -13.56 -2.95
N ILE A 433 11.31 -13.79 -2.06
CA ILE A 433 12.73 -14.02 -2.40
C ILE A 433 13.00 -15.28 -3.24
N THR A 434 12.00 -16.15 -3.41
CA THR A 434 12.08 -17.32 -4.31
C THR A 434 11.49 -17.05 -5.69
N ASP A 435 10.91 -15.87 -5.93
CA ASP A 435 10.28 -15.53 -7.20
C ASP A 435 11.25 -14.92 -8.21
N ARG A 436 10.84 -14.92 -9.49
CA ARG A 436 11.62 -14.47 -10.64
C ARG A 436 12.07 -13.01 -10.51
N MET A 437 11.30 -12.15 -9.85
CA MET A 437 11.66 -10.74 -9.67
C MET A 437 12.90 -10.58 -8.78
N TRP A 438 12.97 -11.29 -7.65
CA TRP A 438 14.16 -11.28 -6.80
C TRP A 438 15.36 -11.94 -7.50
N ALA A 439 15.14 -13.05 -8.22
CA ALA A 439 16.19 -13.69 -9.01
C ALA A 439 16.79 -12.73 -10.07
N ARG A 440 15.96 -11.92 -10.75
CA ARG A 440 16.43 -10.88 -11.68
C ARG A 440 17.29 -9.83 -10.99
N LEU A 441 16.93 -9.43 -9.77
CA LEU A 441 17.75 -8.49 -8.98
C LEU A 441 19.12 -9.10 -8.65
N LEU A 442 19.16 -10.34 -8.16
CA LEU A 442 20.42 -11.02 -7.85
C LEU A 442 21.31 -11.15 -9.09
N SER A 443 20.73 -11.50 -10.24
CA SER A 443 21.46 -11.57 -11.52
C SER A 443 21.93 -10.20 -12.02
N SER A 444 21.16 -9.13 -11.80
CA SER A 444 21.52 -7.78 -12.24
C SER A 444 22.67 -7.19 -11.41
N THR A 445 22.64 -7.40 -10.10
CA THR A 445 23.65 -6.90 -9.15
C THR A 445 24.87 -7.83 -9.06
N ASN A 446 24.72 -9.08 -9.52
CA ASN A 446 25.65 -10.18 -9.28
C ASN A 446 25.97 -10.38 -7.77
N GLN A 447 25.08 -9.94 -6.89
CA GLN A 447 25.21 -10.17 -5.46
C GLN A 447 24.91 -11.65 -5.12
N PRO A 448 25.63 -12.27 -4.18
CA PRO A 448 25.29 -13.60 -3.73
C PRO A 448 23.96 -13.60 -2.95
N SER A 449 23.34 -14.77 -2.86
CA SER A 449 22.34 -14.99 -1.81
C SER A 449 23.07 -15.13 -0.48
N PHE A 450 22.84 -14.20 0.45
CA PHE A 450 23.41 -14.24 1.80
C PHE A 450 22.70 -15.25 2.73
N ILE A 451 21.75 -16.01 2.20
CA ILE A 451 21.03 -17.04 2.93
C ILE A 451 21.96 -18.23 3.14
N SER A 452 22.10 -18.70 4.39
CA SER A 452 22.90 -19.90 4.62
C SER A 452 22.30 -21.12 3.89
N PRO A 453 23.12 -22.06 3.39
CA PRO A 453 22.63 -23.27 2.71
C PRO A 453 21.61 -24.07 3.54
N ARG A 454 21.71 -24.03 4.89
CA ARG A 454 20.76 -24.68 5.80
C ARG A 454 19.36 -24.06 5.74
N VAL A 455 19.27 -22.73 5.71
CA VAL A 455 17.98 -22.01 5.68
C VAL A 455 17.28 -22.16 4.32
N VAL A 456 18.05 -22.24 3.22
CA VAL A 456 17.51 -22.53 1.88
C VAL A 456 16.87 -23.93 1.84
N ALA A 457 17.53 -24.93 2.45
CA ALA A 457 17.02 -26.30 2.50
C ALA A 457 15.72 -26.42 3.31
N GLU A 458 15.59 -25.68 4.41
CA GLU A 458 14.37 -25.63 5.23
C GLU A 458 13.21 -24.90 4.54
N SER A 459 13.51 -23.82 3.81
CA SER A 459 12.49 -23.03 3.08
C SER A 459 11.88 -23.81 1.91
N LYS A 460 12.71 -24.58 1.17
CA LYS A 460 12.23 -25.50 0.13
C LYS A 460 11.34 -26.60 0.69
N LYS A 461 11.60 -27.10 1.91
CA LYS A 461 10.73 -28.07 2.59
C LYS A 461 9.36 -27.50 2.98
N LYS A 462 9.27 -26.20 3.29
CA LYS A 462 7.99 -25.53 3.62
C LYS A 462 7.13 -25.24 2.38
N GLN A 463 7.73 -24.98 1.22
CA GLN A 463 6.99 -24.75 -0.04
C GLN A 463 6.41 -26.03 -0.66
N TYR A 464 6.97 -27.20 -0.34
CA TYR A 464 6.50 -28.52 -0.82
C TYR A 464 5.58 -29.25 0.17
N LYS A 465 4.74 -28.54 0.92
CA LYS A 465 3.54 -29.17 1.49
C LYS A 465 2.37 -28.91 0.52
N PRO A 466 1.92 -29.90 -0.26
CA PRO A 466 0.65 -29.79 -0.95
C PRO A 466 -0.44 -29.52 0.10
N PRO A 467 -1.52 -28.79 -0.24
CA PRO A 467 -2.68 -28.68 0.64
C PRO A 467 -3.12 -30.10 0.99
N THR A 468 -3.10 -30.42 2.28
CA THR A 468 -3.53 -31.72 2.77
C THR A 468 -4.99 -31.90 2.37
N GLN A 469 -5.25 -32.82 1.44
CA GLN A 469 -6.59 -33.32 1.20
C GLN A 469 -7.08 -33.95 2.50
N LEU A 470 -8.13 -33.39 3.09
CA LEU A 470 -8.94 -34.08 4.08
C LEU A 470 -9.64 -35.22 3.35
N LEU A 471 -9.08 -36.43 3.48
CA LEU A 471 -9.76 -37.68 3.21
C LEU A 471 -10.34 -38.17 4.54
N ASP A 472 -11.65 -38.06 4.64
CA ASP A 472 -12.56 -38.95 5.39
C ASP A 472 -13.90 -38.74 4.69
N GLY A 473 -14.60 -39.70 4.11
CA GLY A 473 -14.44 -41.13 3.92
C GLY A 473 -15.81 -41.58 3.43
N ASP A 474 -15.90 -42.37 2.37
CA ASP A 474 -17.00 -43.30 2.21
C ASP A 474 -16.59 -44.42 1.25
N ARG A 475 -16.46 -45.59 1.84
CA ARG A 475 -16.32 -46.88 1.15
C ARG A 475 -17.71 -47.24 0.62
N CYS A 476 -17.88 -47.24 -0.69
CA CYS A 476 -18.88 -48.10 -1.33
C CYS A 476 -18.17 -49.32 -1.92
N GLU A 477 -18.22 -50.44 -1.20
CA GLU A 477 -18.14 -51.76 -1.81
C GLU A 477 -19.57 -52.30 -1.97
N ASN A 478 -19.82 -52.87 -3.14
CA ASN A 478 -21.08 -53.47 -3.57
C ASN A 478 -21.50 -54.66 -2.70
N ASN A 479 -22.81 -54.84 -2.45
CA ASN A 479 -23.62 -55.97 -2.96
C ASN A 479 -24.97 -56.10 -2.22
N HIS A 480 -26.00 -56.34 -3.04
CA HIS A 480 -27.38 -56.79 -2.77
C HIS A 480 -28.41 -55.76 -2.29
#